data_AF-A0AA97FA92-F1
#
_entry.id   AF-A0AA97FA92-F1
#
_cell.length_a   1.000
_cell.length_b   1.000
_cell.length_c   1.000
_cell.angle_alpha   90.00
_cell.angle_beta   90.00
_cell.angle_gamma   90.00
#
_symmetry.space_group_name_H-M   'P 1'
#
loop_
_entity.id
_entity.type
_entity.pdbx_description
1 polymer ?
#
loop_
_entity_poly.entity_id
_entity_poly.type
_entity_poly.pdbx_seq_one_letter_code
_entity_poly.pdbx_strand_id
1 'polypeptide(L)'
;MDLSPEWVQAIFAIILVIVTIAYAISTSKLAKASAKQIEYIGKENYRRVIVDILKNTYWLVNEQLESCKYSLEHGNLSSFLSPLTPYIKGQTRPPDEILKKYNEKFLEYSEKYDKLLDEGKGIINHSFKKFEIFKTQFSDLCHNLGKEDEKAKYGIDVYLNQMFACIIASSNLEETHDIYEFFIKNRDTLLKFLVENGFSEDMENYSQIKKELVPVIDNYLELLDNLFEEWKNEYNIIDSDFKEPKFGGW
;
A
#
# COMPACT_ATOMS: atom_id res chain seq x y z
N MET A 1 8.40 3.97 -86.50
CA MET A 1 7.88 5.24 -85.96
C MET A 1 8.98 5.80 -85.09
N ASP A 2 9.74 6.75 -85.61
CA ASP A 2 10.75 7.46 -84.82
C ASP A 2 10.03 8.47 -83.93
N LEU A 3 10.10 8.26 -82.61
CA LEU A 3 9.62 9.24 -81.64
C LEU A 3 10.52 10.48 -81.74
N SER A 4 9.92 11.67 -81.90
CA SER A 4 10.71 12.90 -81.91
C SER A 4 11.44 13.06 -80.56
N PRO A 5 12.62 13.69 -80.54
CA PRO A 5 13.37 13.92 -79.31
C PRO A 5 12.55 14.59 -78.20
N GLU A 6 11.57 15.43 -78.55
CA GLU A 6 10.68 16.09 -77.60
C GLU A 6 9.73 15.11 -76.92
N TRP A 7 9.21 14.11 -77.65
CA TRP A 7 8.37 13.06 -77.08
C TRP A 7 9.15 12.15 -76.13
N VAL A 8 10.40 11.83 -76.47
CA VAL A 8 11.29 11.06 -75.59
C VAL A 8 11.57 11.86 -74.30
N GLN A 9 11.88 13.15 -74.41
CA GLN A 9 12.08 14.02 -73.24
C GLN A 9 10.81 14.18 -72.39
N ALA A 10 9.64 14.32 -73.00
CA ALA A 10 8.37 14.41 -72.28
C ALA A 10 8.06 13.11 -71.52
N ILE A 11 8.28 11.95 -72.14
CA ILE A 11 8.10 10.65 -71.49
C ILE A 11 9.08 10.49 -70.32
N PHE A 12 10.35 10.85 -70.50
CA PHE A 12 11.34 10.81 -69.41
C PHE A 12 10.97 11.73 -68.26
N ALA A 13 10.49 12.95 -68.54
CA ALA A 13 10.04 13.88 -67.51
C ALA A 13 8.84 13.34 -66.72
N ILE A 14 7.86 12.73 -67.40
CA ILE A 14 6.70 12.10 -66.75
C ILE A 14 7.13 10.93 -65.86
N ILE A 15 8.01 10.06 -66.36
CA ILE A 15 8.55 8.94 -65.58
C ILE A 15 9.30 9.46 -64.36
N LEU A 16 10.13 10.49 -64.50
CA LEU A 16 10.87 11.08 -63.40
C LEU A 16 9.94 11.61 -62.31
N VAL A 17 8.88 12.35 -62.69
CA VAL A 17 7.86 12.87 -61.77
C VAL A 17 7.14 11.73 -61.04
N ILE A 18 6.74 10.68 -61.74
CA ILE A 18 6.07 9.51 -61.13
C ILE A 18 7.00 8.82 -60.12
N VAL A 19 8.27 8.63 -60.47
CA VAL A 19 9.27 8.02 -59.57
C VAL A 19 9.53 8.88 -58.35
N THR A 20 9.63 10.21 -58.51
CA THR A 20 9.81 11.14 -57.39
C THR A 20 8.60 11.12 -56.44
N ILE A 21 7.38 11.10 -56.97
CA ILE A 21 6.15 11.00 -56.15
C ILE A 21 6.10 9.65 -55.42
N ALA A 22 6.39 8.54 -56.10
CA ALA A 22 6.42 7.22 -55.49
C ALA A 22 7.48 7.12 -54.37
N TYR A 23 8.65 7.72 -54.58
CA TYR A 23 9.70 7.80 -53.57
C TYR A 23 9.28 8.64 -52.36
N ALA A 24 8.66 9.81 -52.58
CA ALA A 24 8.15 10.67 -51.50
C ALA A 24 7.05 10.00 -50.66
N ILE A 25 6.14 9.27 -51.30
CA ILE A 25 5.09 8.49 -50.60
C ILE A 25 5.73 7.37 -49.78
N SER A 26 6.72 6.66 -50.35
CA SER A 26 7.39 5.55 -49.68
C SER A 26 8.19 6.00 -48.47
N THR A 27 8.95 7.10 -48.60
CA THR A 27 9.72 7.69 -47.49
C THR A 27 8.80 8.26 -46.41
N SER A 28 7.68 8.90 -46.77
CA SER A 28 6.66 9.36 -45.80
C SER A 28 6.03 8.20 -45.02
N LYS A 29 5.71 7.08 -45.68
CA LYS A 29 5.21 5.87 -45.02
C LYS A 29 6.26 5.26 -44.09
N LEU A 30 7.53 5.21 -44.52
CA LEU A 30 8.63 4.72 -43.70
C LEU A 30 8.85 5.58 -42.46
N ALA A 31 8.81 6.91 -42.61
CA ALA A 31 8.93 7.86 -41.51
C ALA A 31 7.77 7.77 -40.51
N LYS A 32 6.53 7.55 -40.99
CA LYS A 32 5.38 7.29 -40.11
C LYS A 32 5.50 5.95 -39.39
N ALA A 33 6.01 4.91 -40.05
CA ALA A 33 6.24 3.61 -39.45
C ALA A 33 7.35 3.66 -38.39
N SER A 34 8.45 4.36 -38.66
CA SER A 34 9.54 4.55 -37.71
C SER A 34 9.13 5.41 -36.51
N ALA A 35 8.33 6.46 -36.71
CA ALA A 35 7.75 7.24 -35.62
C ALA A 35 6.86 6.37 -34.70
N LYS A 36 5.99 5.54 -35.28
CA LYS A 36 5.19 4.56 -34.51
C LYS A 36 6.05 3.53 -33.78
N GLN A 37 7.15 3.07 -34.39
CA GLN A 37 8.08 2.15 -33.73
C GLN A 37 8.82 2.80 -32.57
N ILE A 38 9.27 4.05 -32.72
CA ILE A 38 9.92 4.81 -31.65
C ILE A 38 8.94 5.04 -30.49
N GLU A 39 7.69 5.40 -30.81
CA GLU A 39 6.61 5.56 -29.83
C GLU A 39 6.33 4.23 -29.11
N TYR A 40 6.24 3.11 -29.85
CA TYR A 40 6.05 1.78 -29.29
C TYR A 40 7.20 1.34 -28.37
N ILE A 41 8.45 1.54 -28.81
CA ILE A 41 9.65 1.24 -27.99
C ILE A 41 9.68 2.11 -26.73
N GLY A 42 9.29 3.38 -26.85
CA GLY A 42 9.08 4.28 -25.72
C GLY A 42 8.08 3.69 -24.74
N LYS A 43 6.85 3.41 -25.18
CA LYS A 43 5.79 2.83 -24.36
C LYS A 43 6.19 1.51 -23.70
N GLU A 44 6.87 0.62 -24.42
CA GLU A 44 7.35 -0.66 -23.85
C GLU A 44 8.43 -0.46 -22.79
N ASN A 45 9.33 0.52 -22.94
CA ASN A 45 10.30 0.86 -21.90
C ASN A 45 9.62 1.43 -20.64
N TYR A 46 8.60 2.28 -20.80
CA TYR A 46 7.79 2.78 -19.69
C TYR A 46 7.02 1.66 -19.00
N ARG A 47 6.35 0.80 -19.78
CA ARG A 47 5.62 -0.38 -19.29
C ARG A 47 6.50 -1.24 -18.39
N ARG A 48 7.76 -1.52 -18.78
CA ARG A 48 8.70 -2.31 -17.95
C ARG A 48 9.02 -1.63 -16.62
N VAL A 49 9.29 -0.32 -16.64
CA VAL A 49 9.55 0.45 -15.42
C VAL A 49 8.33 0.44 -14.50
N ILE A 50 7.13 0.62 -15.04
CA ILE A 50 5.89 0.59 -14.26
C ILE A 50 5.65 -0.81 -13.69
N VAL A 51 5.87 -1.87 -14.47
CA VAL A 51 5.78 -3.25 -13.98
C VAL A 51 6.77 -3.50 -12.84
N ASP A 52 7.99 -2.96 -12.90
CA ASP A 52 8.97 -3.06 -11.82
C ASP A 52 8.54 -2.28 -10.57
N ILE A 53 7.94 -1.10 -10.72
CA ILE A 53 7.35 -0.33 -9.61
C ILE A 53 6.20 -1.10 -8.96
N LEU A 54 5.33 -1.70 -9.78
CA LEU A 54 4.19 -2.46 -9.29
C LEU A 54 4.63 -3.68 -8.47
N LYS A 55 5.64 -4.41 -8.95
CA LYS A 55 6.17 -5.60 -8.25
C LYS A 55 6.86 -5.28 -6.93
N ASN A 56 7.63 -4.20 -6.89
CA ASN A 56 8.53 -3.94 -5.76
C ASN A 56 7.97 -2.93 -4.75
N THR A 57 7.07 -2.06 -5.18
CA THR A 57 6.60 -0.93 -4.36
C THR A 57 5.10 -1.00 -4.11
N TYR A 58 4.27 -1.15 -5.15
CA TYR A 58 2.81 -1.16 -4.97
C TYR A 58 2.37 -2.29 -4.05
N TRP A 59 2.81 -3.53 -4.31
CA TRP A 59 2.38 -4.69 -3.53
C TRP A 59 2.81 -4.58 -2.06
N LEU A 60 4.03 -4.13 -1.79
CA LEU A 60 4.53 -3.91 -0.44
C LEU A 60 3.70 -2.85 0.32
N VAL A 61 3.41 -1.72 -0.32
CA VAL A 61 2.62 -0.64 0.29
C VAL A 61 1.18 -1.10 0.52
N ASN A 62 0.59 -1.79 -0.45
CA ASN A 62 -0.76 -2.33 -0.36
C ASN A 62 -0.88 -3.33 0.80
N GLU A 63 0.04 -4.31 0.90
CA GLU A 63 0.07 -5.25 2.01
C GLU A 63 0.26 -4.56 3.37
N GLN A 64 1.13 -3.55 3.45
CA GLN A 64 1.34 -2.81 4.69
C GLN A 64 0.08 -2.05 5.12
N LEU A 65 -0.60 -1.40 4.19
CA LEU A 65 -1.86 -0.68 4.42
C LEU A 65 -2.98 -1.65 4.85
N GLU A 66 -3.16 -2.75 4.13
CA GLU A 66 -4.15 -3.78 4.45
C GLU A 66 -3.86 -4.45 5.80
N SER A 67 -2.61 -4.78 6.07
CA SER A 67 -2.18 -5.33 7.36
C SER A 67 -2.43 -4.33 8.50
N CYS A 68 -2.15 -3.05 8.29
CA CYS A 68 -2.42 -2.00 9.26
C CYS A 68 -3.92 -1.82 9.51
N LYS A 69 -4.74 -1.80 8.45
CA LYS A 69 -6.20 -1.74 8.57
C LYS A 69 -6.75 -2.95 9.30
N TYR A 70 -6.35 -4.15 8.90
CA TYR A 70 -6.73 -5.39 9.57
C TYR A 70 -6.36 -5.33 11.06
N SER A 71 -5.15 -4.86 11.37
CA SER A 71 -4.66 -4.68 12.74
C SER A 71 -5.46 -3.68 13.56
N LEU A 72 -5.88 -2.57 12.95
CA LEU A 72 -6.74 -1.59 13.59
C LEU A 72 -8.12 -2.19 13.86
N GLU A 73 -8.70 -2.88 12.89
CA GLU A 73 -10.05 -3.44 12.97
C GLU A 73 -10.15 -4.63 13.92
N HIS A 74 -9.18 -5.55 13.85
CA HIS A 74 -9.18 -6.84 14.54
C HIS A 74 -8.25 -6.88 15.74
N GLY A 75 -7.26 -5.99 15.78
CA GLY A 75 -6.56 -5.68 17.00
C GLY A 75 -5.14 -6.19 17.18
N ASN A 76 -4.49 -6.58 16.10
CA ASN A 76 -3.13 -7.07 16.12
C ASN A 76 -2.13 -5.89 16.13
N LEU A 77 -1.66 -5.48 17.32
CA LEU A 77 -0.72 -4.37 17.48
C LEU A 77 0.68 -4.61 16.86
N SER A 78 1.05 -5.85 16.54
CA SER A 78 2.40 -6.16 16.03
C SER A 78 2.65 -5.60 14.64
N SER A 79 1.59 -5.49 13.82
CA SER A 79 1.59 -4.96 12.46
C SER A 79 1.34 -3.45 12.41
N PHE A 80 0.90 -2.83 13.52
CA PHE A 80 0.63 -1.39 13.63
C PHE A 80 1.89 -0.51 13.55
N LEU A 81 3.10 -1.06 13.68
CA LEU A 81 4.30 -0.24 13.95
C LEU A 81 5.13 0.14 12.73
N SER A 82 4.80 -0.37 11.54
CA SER A 82 5.61 -0.11 10.34
C SER A 82 5.23 1.24 9.71
N PRO A 83 6.15 2.23 9.69
CA PRO A 83 5.93 3.43 8.88
C PRO A 83 5.78 3.01 7.41
N LEU A 84 4.95 3.74 6.67
CA LEU A 84 4.99 3.63 5.21
C LEU A 84 6.38 4.09 4.80
N THR A 85 7.20 3.18 4.30
CA THR A 85 8.52 3.60 3.84
C THR A 85 8.29 4.49 2.62
N PRO A 86 8.78 5.74 2.59
CA PRO A 86 8.44 6.70 1.53
C PRO A 86 9.17 6.31 0.24
N TYR A 87 8.66 5.32 -0.49
CA TYR A 87 9.32 4.78 -1.68
C TYR A 87 9.03 5.54 -2.98
N ILE A 88 8.23 6.61 -2.92
CA ILE A 88 8.08 7.56 -4.04
C ILE A 88 8.99 8.80 -3.86
N LYS A 89 9.86 8.84 -2.84
CA LYS A 89 10.93 9.85 -2.78
C LYS A 89 12.21 9.29 -3.39
N GLY A 90 12.41 9.54 -4.69
CA GLY A 90 13.74 9.44 -5.31
C GLY A 90 13.88 8.59 -6.58
N GLN A 91 12.81 8.20 -7.27
CA GLN A 91 12.98 7.55 -8.57
C GLN A 91 13.44 8.57 -9.64
N THR A 92 14.66 8.37 -10.13
CA THR A 92 15.43 9.22 -11.05
C THR A 92 15.10 9.00 -12.52
N ARG A 93 13.86 8.63 -12.87
CA ARG A 93 13.46 8.28 -14.24
C ARG A 93 12.10 8.91 -14.58
N PRO A 94 11.86 9.24 -15.86
CA PRO A 94 11.09 10.41 -16.25
C PRO A 94 9.69 10.37 -15.65
N PRO A 95 9.22 11.51 -15.11
CA PRO A 95 7.95 11.55 -14.42
C PRO A 95 6.82 11.27 -15.41
N ASP A 96 6.20 10.11 -15.24
CA ASP A 96 4.94 9.81 -15.89
C ASP A 96 3.89 10.84 -15.48
N GLU A 97 3.15 11.37 -16.46
CA GLU A 97 2.07 12.34 -16.23
C GLU A 97 0.95 11.72 -15.38
N ILE A 98 0.73 10.40 -15.51
CA ILE A 98 -0.19 9.67 -14.64
C ILE A 98 0.34 9.74 -13.21
N LEU A 99 1.57 9.32 -12.93
CA LEU A 99 2.11 9.37 -11.56
C LEU A 99 2.08 10.79 -10.96
N LYS A 100 2.42 11.81 -11.76
CA LYS A 100 2.36 13.22 -11.34
C LYS A 100 0.96 13.64 -10.86
N LYS A 101 -0.10 13.21 -11.55
CA LYS A 101 -1.49 13.50 -11.20
C LYS A 101 -1.86 12.98 -9.80
N TYR A 102 -1.30 11.85 -9.40
CA TYR A 102 -1.61 11.21 -8.10
C TYR A 102 -0.64 11.61 -6.98
N ASN A 103 0.58 12.04 -7.31
CA ASN A 103 1.67 12.24 -6.36
C ASN A 103 1.32 13.24 -5.24
N GLU A 104 0.62 14.34 -5.54
CA GLU A 104 0.23 15.33 -4.52
C GLU A 104 -0.68 14.71 -3.45
N LYS A 105 -1.68 13.91 -3.86
CA LYS A 105 -2.59 13.22 -2.93
C LYS A 105 -1.88 12.11 -2.16
N PHE A 106 -0.96 11.37 -2.79
CA PHE A 106 -0.17 10.36 -2.09
C PHE A 106 0.68 10.98 -0.98
N LEU A 107 1.29 12.14 -1.22
CA LEU A 107 2.05 12.86 -0.21
C LEU A 107 1.14 13.33 0.94
N GLU A 108 -0.03 13.90 0.62
CA GLU A 108 -1.01 14.32 1.63
C GLU A 108 -1.44 13.16 2.54
N TYR A 109 -1.83 12.02 1.96
CA TYR A 109 -2.25 10.86 2.74
C TYR A 109 -1.10 10.20 3.50
N SER A 110 0.11 10.17 2.93
CA SER A 110 1.30 9.66 3.63
C SER A 110 1.61 10.50 4.87
N GLU A 111 1.61 11.83 4.75
CA GLU A 111 1.88 12.73 5.87
C GLU A 111 0.81 12.61 6.95
N LYS A 112 -0.46 12.49 6.56
CA LYS A 112 -1.57 12.29 7.51
C LYS A 112 -1.49 10.93 8.20
N TYR A 113 -1.16 9.87 7.46
CA TYR A 113 -0.95 8.53 7.99
C TYR A 113 0.17 8.51 9.03
N ASP A 114 1.36 9.03 8.68
CA ASP A 114 2.54 9.03 9.55
C ASP A 114 2.26 9.80 10.84
N LYS A 115 1.59 10.96 10.74
CA LYS A 115 1.21 11.76 11.92
C LYS A 115 0.28 11.00 12.86
N LEU A 116 -0.81 10.42 12.34
CA LEU A 116 -1.78 9.67 13.15
C LEU A 116 -1.14 8.42 13.76
N LEU A 117 -0.24 7.78 13.02
CA LEU A 117 0.50 6.62 13.49
C LEU A 117 1.42 6.99 14.66
N ASP A 118 2.16 8.10 14.55
CA ASP A 118 3.03 8.59 15.62
C ASP A 118 2.25 9.02 16.87
N GLU A 119 1.09 9.65 16.69
CA GLU A 119 0.17 9.98 17.79
C GLU A 119 -0.33 8.71 18.50
N GLY A 120 -0.77 7.70 17.74
CA GLY A 120 -1.18 6.40 18.28
C GLY A 120 -0.06 5.69 19.04
N LYS A 121 1.17 5.69 18.51
CA LYS A 121 2.37 5.17 19.19
C LYS A 121 2.65 5.93 20.49
N GLY A 122 2.45 7.25 20.50
CA GLY A 122 2.57 8.09 21.68
C GLY A 122 1.62 7.67 22.81
N ILE A 123 0.33 7.47 22.47
CA ILE A 123 -0.71 7.03 23.42
C ILE A 123 -0.39 5.65 24.00
N ILE A 124 0.01 4.69 23.15
CA ILE A 124 0.38 3.34 23.61
C ILE A 124 1.57 3.40 24.56
N ASN A 125 2.62 4.14 24.21
CA ASN A 125 3.81 4.28 25.05
C ASN A 125 3.50 4.96 26.39
N HIS A 126 2.63 5.98 26.38
CA HIS A 126 2.13 6.60 27.60
C HIS A 126 1.36 5.59 28.46
N SER A 127 0.47 4.82 27.85
CA SER A 127 -0.34 3.79 28.51
C SER A 127 0.54 2.71 29.15
N PHE A 128 1.59 2.24 28.46
CA PHE A 128 2.53 1.28 29.02
C PHE A 128 3.30 1.82 30.22
N LYS A 129 3.71 3.10 30.21
CA LYS A 129 4.37 3.72 31.36
C LYS A 129 3.47 3.75 32.57
N LYS A 130 2.18 4.09 32.38
CA LYS A 130 1.19 3.99 33.45
C LYS A 130 1.02 2.52 33.88
N PHE A 131 0.95 1.59 32.93
CA PHE A 131 0.79 0.15 33.16
C PHE A 131 1.82 -0.42 34.11
N GLU A 132 3.10 -0.07 33.93
CA GLU A 132 4.17 -0.54 34.82
C GLU A 132 3.94 -0.19 36.30
N ILE A 133 3.16 0.85 36.63
CA ILE A 133 2.85 1.24 38.01
C ILE A 133 1.92 0.24 38.70
N PHE A 134 0.93 -0.30 37.98
CA PHE A 134 -0.08 -1.22 38.54
C PHE A 134 -0.02 -2.61 37.92
N LYS A 135 1.04 -2.92 37.15
CA LYS A 135 1.27 -4.20 36.50
C LYS A 135 1.12 -5.38 37.45
N THR A 136 1.62 -5.25 38.67
CA THR A 136 1.46 -6.28 39.71
C THR A 136 0.00 -6.48 40.08
N GLN A 137 -0.78 -5.41 40.29
CA GLN A 137 -2.21 -5.51 40.60
C GLN A 137 -3.00 -6.10 39.42
N PHE A 138 -2.64 -5.76 38.19
CA PHE A 138 -3.25 -6.31 36.98
C PHE A 138 -2.90 -7.80 36.82
N SER A 139 -1.65 -8.19 37.09
CA SER A 139 -1.22 -9.59 37.11
C SER A 139 -1.96 -10.39 38.19
N ASP A 140 -2.04 -9.86 39.42
CA ASP A 140 -2.79 -10.49 40.50
C ASP A 140 -4.27 -10.67 40.15
N LEU A 141 -4.89 -9.67 39.51
CA LEU A 141 -6.25 -9.79 38.98
C LEU A 141 -6.35 -10.92 37.96
N CYS A 142 -5.46 -10.96 36.97
CA CYS A 142 -5.46 -12.00 35.94
C CYS A 142 -5.28 -13.40 36.55
N HIS A 143 -4.32 -13.56 37.47
CA HIS A 143 -4.11 -14.83 38.18
C HIS A 143 -5.32 -15.25 38.99
N ASN A 144 -6.00 -14.31 39.65
CA ASN A 144 -7.22 -14.60 40.39
C ASN A 144 -8.37 -15.05 39.48
N LEU A 145 -8.51 -14.45 38.30
CA LEU A 145 -9.50 -14.84 37.30
C LEU A 145 -9.16 -16.19 36.64
N GLY A 146 -7.87 -16.50 36.50
CA GLY A 146 -7.35 -17.73 35.86
C GLY A 146 -7.12 -18.90 36.81
N LYS A 147 -7.54 -18.83 38.08
CA LYS A 147 -7.26 -19.86 39.11
C LYS A 147 -7.68 -21.27 38.72
N GLU A 148 -8.70 -21.41 37.88
CA GLU A 148 -9.26 -22.69 37.43
C GLU A 148 -8.81 -23.07 36.01
N ASP A 149 -8.00 -22.23 35.35
CA ASP A 149 -7.56 -22.42 33.96
C ASP A 149 -6.05 -22.71 33.93
N GLU A 150 -5.70 -23.99 33.72
CA GLU A 150 -4.29 -24.43 33.65
C GLU A 150 -3.51 -23.74 32.52
N LYS A 151 -4.16 -23.40 31.39
CA LYS A 151 -3.50 -22.70 30.27
C LYS A 151 -3.26 -21.24 30.61
N ALA A 152 -4.24 -20.58 31.24
CA ALA A 152 -4.10 -19.20 31.66
C ALA A 152 -3.00 -19.03 32.71
N LYS A 153 -2.81 -20.00 33.62
CA LYS A 153 -1.82 -19.93 34.70
C LYS A 153 -0.39 -19.68 34.22
N TYR A 154 -0.01 -20.25 33.09
CA TYR A 154 1.32 -20.05 32.49
C TYR A 154 1.30 -18.97 31.39
N GLY A 155 0.19 -18.85 30.66
CA GLY A 155 0.06 -17.87 29.58
C GLY A 155 -0.04 -16.42 30.06
N ILE A 156 -0.68 -16.16 31.21
CA ILE A 156 -0.92 -14.79 31.72
C ILE A 156 0.40 -14.02 31.88
N ASP A 157 1.42 -14.61 32.50
CA ASP A 157 2.68 -13.92 32.75
C ASP A 157 3.46 -13.64 31.46
N VAL A 158 3.36 -14.53 30.48
CA VAL A 158 4.01 -14.39 29.16
C VAL A 158 3.31 -13.30 28.34
N TYR A 159 1.98 -13.21 28.46
CA TYR A 159 1.14 -12.42 27.56
C TYR A 159 0.50 -11.19 28.22
N LEU A 160 0.90 -10.85 29.45
CA LEU A 160 0.31 -9.76 30.23
C LEU A 160 0.30 -8.43 29.48
N ASN A 161 1.44 -8.08 28.87
CA ASN A 161 1.59 -6.85 28.10
C ASN A 161 0.73 -6.86 26.83
N GLN A 162 0.54 -8.02 26.20
CA GLN A 162 -0.29 -8.15 25.00
C GLN A 162 -1.77 -8.03 25.36
N MET A 163 -2.23 -8.68 26.44
CA MET A 163 -3.60 -8.51 26.93
C MET A 163 -3.90 -7.05 27.27
N PHE A 164 -3.01 -6.40 28.01
CA PHE A 164 -3.15 -4.97 28.32
C PHE A 164 -3.27 -4.15 27.05
N ALA A 165 -2.36 -4.33 26.10
CA ALA A 165 -2.37 -3.59 24.85
C ALA A 165 -3.64 -3.86 24.03
N CYS A 166 -4.14 -5.10 24.02
CA CYS A 166 -5.40 -5.44 23.40
C CYS A 166 -6.60 -4.73 24.04
N ILE A 167 -6.61 -4.53 25.36
CA ILE A 167 -7.70 -3.79 26.00
C ILE A 167 -7.61 -2.30 25.65
N ILE A 168 -6.41 -1.72 25.70
CA ILE A 168 -6.20 -0.30 25.36
C ILE A 168 -6.60 0.01 23.92
N ALA A 169 -6.18 -0.84 22.99
CA ALA A 169 -6.52 -0.69 21.58
C ALA A 169 -7.95 -1.15 21.24
N SER A 170 -8.76 -1.53 22.24
CA SER A 170 -10.12 -2.05 22.07
C SER A 170 -10.20 -3.22 21.09
N SER A 171 -9.18 -4.08 21.15
CA SER A 171 -8.89 -5.15 20.23
C SER A 171 -9.12 -6.54 20.80
N ASN A 172 -9.14 -7.54 19.91
CA ASN A 172 -9.18 -8.95 20.28
C ASN A 172 -7.79 -9.57 20.12
N LEU A 173 -7.50 -10.59 20.91
CA LEU A 173 -6.41 -11.52 20.61
C LEU A 173 -6.80 -12.40 19.42
N GLU A 174 -5.82 -12.95 18.71
CA GLU A 174 -6.07 -13.96 17.69
C GLU A 174 -6.68 -15.23 18.31
N GLU A 175 -7.62 -15.87 17.63
CA GLU A 175 -8.31 -17.06 18.13
C GLU A 175 -7.35 -18.24 18.40
N THR A 176 -6.22 -18.25 17.71
CA THR A 176 -5.14 -19.24 17.86
C THR A 176 -4.30 -19.05 19.12
N HIS A 177 -4.48 -17.93 19.83
CA HIS A 177 -3.65 -17.57 20.96
C HIS A 177 -4.04 -18.35 22.22
N ASP A 178 -3.04 -18.87 22.96
CA ASP A 178 -3.26 -19.79 24.10
C ASP A 178 -4.16 -19.26 25.22
N ILE A 179 -4.26 -17.93 25.33
CA ILE A 179 -5.08 -17.22 26.32
C ILE A 179 -6.30 -16.51 25.71
N TYR A 180 -6.64 -16.77 24.44
CA TYR A 180 -7.76 -16.13 23.75
C TYR A 180 -9.08 -16.31 24.51
N GLU A 181 -9.43 -17.56 24.86
CA GLU A 181 -10.67 -17.87 25.57
C GLU A 181 -10.71 -17.19 26.95
N PHE A 182 -9.57 -17.19 27.66
CA PHE A 182 -9.43 -16.47 28.94
C PHE A 182 -9.68 -14.97 28.76
N PHE A 183 -9.05 -14.36 27.76
CA PHE A 183 -9.17 -12.93 27.47
C PHE A 183 -10.61 -12.54 27.14
N ILE A 184 -11.25 -13.25 26.21
CA ILE A 184 -12.63 -12.96 25.80
C ILE A 184 -13.60 -13.14 26.97
N LYS A 185 -13.46 -14.23 27.74
CA LYS A 185 -14.32 -14.51 28.90
C LYS A 185 -14.22 -13.42 29.97
N ASN A 186 -13.03 -12.84 30.17
CA ASN A 186 -12.77 -11.91 31.27
C ASN A 186 -12.64 -10.43 30.84
N ARG A 187 -12.81 -10.13 29.54
CA ARG A 187 -12.54 -8.83 28.94
C ARG A 187 -13.16 -7.67 29.68
N ASP A 188 -14.45 -7.75 30.01
CA ASP A 188 -15.18 -6.67 30.68
C ASP A 188 -14.63 -6.37 32.08
N THR A 189 -14.19 -7.40 32.80
CA THR A 189 -13.59 -7.25 34.13
C THR A 189 -12.22 -6.59 34.03
N LEU A 190 -11.40 -7.01 33.07
CA LEU A 190 -10.09 -6.41 32.82
C LEU A 190 -10.21 -4.95 32.36
N LEU A 191 -11.18 -4.65 31.49
CA LEU A 191 -11.50 -3.30 31.03
C LEU A 191 -11.93 -2.41 32.20
N LYS A 192 -12.83 -2.89 33.05
CA LYS A 192 -13.28 -2.16 34.24
C LYS A 192 -12.11 -1.77 35.14
N PHE A 193 -11.19 -2.70 35.38
CA PHE A 193 -9.99 -2.41 36.15
C PHE A 193 -9.15 -1.30 35.52
N LEU A 194 -8.96 -1.29 34.19
CA LEU A 194 -8.21 -0.22 33.52
C LEU A 194 -8.94 1.14 33.60
N VAL A 195 -10.26 1.16 33.44
CA VAL A 195 -11.07 2.38 33.61
C VAL A 195 -10.90 2.96 35.02
N GLU A 196 -11.00 2.13 36.05
CA GLU A 196 -10.82 2.53 37.45
C GLU A 196 -9.41 3.05 37.75
N ASN A 197 -8.42 2.62 36.97
CA ASN A 197 -7.02 3.06 37.08
C ASN A 197 -6.62 4.16 36.09
N GLY A 198 -7.60 4.85 35.48
CA GLY A 198 -7.35 6.09 34.73
C GLY A 198 -6.88 5.91 33.28
N PHE A 199 -7.27 4.80 32.64
CA PHE A 199 -6.99 4.53 31.22
C PHE A 199 -8.09 4.96 30.26
N SER A 200 -9.23 5.43 30.78
CA SER A 200 -10.38 5.81 29.95
C SER A 200 -10.02 6.81 28.86
N GLU A 201 -9.24 7.83 29.21
CA GLU A 201 -8.78 8.85 28.26
C GLU A 201 -7.82 8.28 27.21
N ASP A 202 -6.88 7.42 27.60
CA ASP A 202 -5.95 6.79 26.65
C ASP A 202 -6.70 5.87 25.66
N MET A 203 -7.71 5.13 26.15
CA MET A 203 -8.58 4.29 25.33
C MET A 203 -9.46 5.11 24.37
N GLU A 204 -10.03 6.22 24.84
CA GLU A 204 -10.84 7.13 24.02
C GLU A 204 -9.98 7.80 22.94
N ASN A 205 -8.81 8.30 23.31
CA ASN A 205 -7.86 8.90 22.37
C ASN A 205 -7.41 7.88 21.31
N TYR A 206 -7.11 6.64 21.70
CA TYR A 206 -6.75 5.60 20.73
C TYR A 206 -7.91 5.24 19.80
N SER A 207 -9.14 5.16 20.32
CA SER A 207 -10.35 4.94 19.53
C SER A 207 -10.58 6.07 18.50
N GLN A 208 -10.28 7.31 18.87
CA GLN A 208 -10.35 8.45 17.96
C GLN A 208 -9.29 8.35 16.85
N ILE A 209 -8.04 8.01 17.19
CA ILE A 209 -6.98 7.77 16.19
C ILE A 209 -7.41 6.68 15.22
N LYS A 210 -7.98 5.56 15.70
CA LYS A 210 -8.49 4.49 14.84
C LYS A 210 -9.57 5.00 13.86
N LYS A 211 -10.54 5.78 14.36
CA LYS A 211 -11.62 6.36 13.52
C LYS A 211 -11.09 7.30 12.44
N GLU A 212 -9.96 7.96 12.68
CA GLU A 212 -9.34 8.87 11.70
C GLU A 212 -8.38 8.15 10.75
N LEU A 213 -7.66 7.15 11.22
CA LEU A 213 -6.62 6.44 10.47
C LEU A 213 -7.21 5.45 9.46
N VAL A 214 -8.28 4.74 9.80
CA VAL A 214 -8.94 3.78 8.88
C VAL A 214 -9.39 4.47 7.57
N PRO A 215 -10.12 5.60 7.61
CA PRO A 215 -10.47 6.32 6.38
C PRO A 215 -9.26 6.82 5.59
N VAL A 216 -8.14 7.16 6.24
CA VAL A 216 -6.92 7.57 5.53
C VAL A 216 -6.33 6.39 4.76
N ILE A 217 -6.30 5.21 5.38
CA ILE A 217 -5.86 3.97 4.72
C ILE A 217 -6.78 3.64 3.54
N ASP A 218 -8.11 3.71 3.72
CA ASP A 218 -9.07 3.45 2.65
C ASP A 218 -8.86 4.38 1.44
N ASN A 219 -8.69 5.68 1.70
CA ASN A 219 -8.40 6.64 0.63
C ASN A 219 -7.05 6.39 -0.04
N TYR A 220 -6.05 5.90 0.70
CA TYR A 220 -4.73 5.57 0.15
C TYR A 220 -4.82 4.35 -0.77
N LEU A 221 -5.51 3.30 -0.33
CA LEU A 221 -5.76 2.09 -1.13
C LEU A 221 -6.55 2.41 -2.41
N GLU A 222 -7.61 3.20 -2.30
CA GLU A 222 -8.39 3.65 -3.47
C GLU A 222 -7.52 4.47 -4.45
N LEU A 223 -6.63 5.31 -3.93
CA LEU A 223 -5.72 6.10 -4.76
C LEU A 223 -4.69 5.21 -5.49
N LEU A 224 -4.18 4.17 -4.82
CA LEU A 224 -3.30 3.16 -5.40
C LEU A 224 -3.98 2.37 -6.51
N ASP A 225 -5.22 1.92 -6.30
CA ASP A 225 -6.00 1.18 -7.29
C ASP A 225 -6.30 2.03 -8.51
N ASN A 226 -6.67 3.31 -8.31
CA ASN A 226 -6.90 4.25 -9.40
C ASN A 226 -5.63 4.52 -10.23
N LEU A 227 -4.48 4.72 -9.57
CA LEU A 227 -3.18 4.87 -10.25
C LEU A 227 -2.89 3.63 -11.12
N PHE A 228 -3.10 2.45 -10.55
CA PHE A 228 -2.82 1.20 -11.20
C PHE A 228 -3.74 0.93 -12.40
N GLU A 229 -5.04 1.20 -12.28
CA GLU A 229 -5.98 1.07 -13.40
C GLU A 229 -5.66 2.04 -14.54
N GLU A 230 -5.26 3.28 -14.24
CA GLU A 230 -4.79 4.21 -15.28
C GLU A 230 -3.52 3.72 -15.98
N TRP A 231 -2.56 3.18 -15.22
CA TRP A 231 -1.36 2.56 -15.78
C TRP A 231 -1.65 1.32 -16.63
N LYS A 232 -2.57 0.45 -16.21
CA LYS A 232 -3.03 -0.70 -16.99
C LYS A 232 -3.56 -0.27 -18.34
N ASN A 233 -4.42 0.75 -18.35
CA ASN A 233 -5.06 1.26 -19.55
C ASN A 233 -4.08 1.96 -20.51
N GLU A 234 -3.20 2.84 -20.00
CA GLU A 234 -2.28 3.62 -20.85
C GLU A 234 -1.14 2.76 -21.44
N TYR A 235 -0.66 1.78 -20.67
CA TYR A 235 0.51 0.99 -21.01
C TYR A 235 0.19 -0.47 -21.38
N ASN A 236 -1.09 -0.86 -21.48
CA ASN A 236 -1.51 -2.25 -21.75
C ASN A 236 -0.82 -3.26 -20.82
N ILE A 237 -0.83 -2.96 -19.52
CA ILE A 237 -0.30 -3.87 -18.50
C ILE A 237 -1.34 -4.96 -18.26
N ILE A 238 -0.95 -6.23 -18.43
CA ILE A 238 -1.82 -7.39 -18.20
C ILE A 238 -1.44 -8.09 -16.90
N ASP A 239 -2.37 -8.80 -16.27
CA ASP A 239 -2.15 -9.43 -14.96
C ASP A 239 -0.95 -10.40 -14.92
N SER A 240 -0.58 -10.99 -16.06
CA SER A 240 0.61 -11.84 -16.16
C SER A 240 1.93 -11.08 -16.03
N ASP A 241 1.93 -9.77 -16.26
CA ASP A 241 3.14 -8.93 -16.21
C ASP A 241 3.63 -8.71 -14.78
N PHE A 242 2.71 -8.68 -13.82
CA PHE A 242 2.95 -8.53 -12.41
C PHE A 242 2.29 -9.68 -11.66
N LYS A 243 2.78 -10.91 -11.89
CA LYS A 243 2.48 -12.00 -10.96
C LYS A 243 2.91 -11.57 -9.57
N GLU A 244 2.01 -11.78 -8.62
CA GLU A 244 2.27 -11.65 -7.19
C GLU A 244 3.65 -12.25 -6.90
N PRO A 245 4.61 -11.46 -6.39
CA PRO A 245 5.86 -12.04 -5.94
C PRO A 245 5.49 -13.13 -4.94
N LYS A 246 6.04 -14.34 -5.13
CA LYS A 246 5.88 -15.44 -4.18
C LYS A 246 6.60 -15.07 -2.89
N PHE A 247 6.11 -14.10 -2.14
CA PHE A 247 6.37 -14.02 -0.72
C PHE A 247 5.62 -15.22 -0.14
N GLY A 248 6.39 -16.14 0.45
CA GLY A 248 5.84 -17.39 0.97
C GLY A 248 4.63 -17.09 1.84
N GLY A 249 3.57 -17.87 1.66
CA GLY A 249 2.39 -17.79 2.50
C GLY A 249 2.81 -17.75 3.96
N TRP A 250 2.28 -16.73 4.66
CA TRP A 250 2.29 -16.66 6.11
C TRP A 250 1.72 -17.95 6.70
#